data_AF-A0A2Z4WAH7-F1
#
_entry.id   AF-A0A2Z4WAH7-F1
#
_cell.length_a   1.000
_cell.length_b   1.000
_cell.length_c   1.000
_cell.angle_alpha   90.00
_cell.angle_beta   90.00
_cell.angle_gamma   90.00
#
_symmetry.space_group_name_H-M   'P 1'
#
loop_
_entity.id
_entity.type
_entity.pdbx_description
1 polymer ?
#
loop_
_entity_poly.entity_id
_entity_poly.type
_entity_poly.pdbx_seq_one_letter_code
_entity_poly.pdbx_strand_id
1 'polypeptide(L)' 'MYDFYKMGYDAKYLTLEELKDATKWNVLSKEDFKKITGQEYIEE' A
#
# COMPACT_ATOMS: atom_id res chain seq x y z
N MET A 1 1.14 2.09 -10.86
CA MET A 1 0.48 1.36 -9.76
C MET A 1 0.23 2.25 -8.55
N TYR A 2 1.20 3.06 -8.10
CA TYR A 2 1.06 4.00 -6.98
C TYR A 2 -0.27 4.78 -6.97
N ASP A 3 -0.65 5.44 -8.07
CA ASP A 3 -1.89 6.24 -8.15
C ASP A 3 -3.17 5.44 -7.88
N PHE A 4 -3.24 4.18 -8.35
CA PHE A 4 -4.42 3.32 -8.13
C PHE A 4 -4.56 2.95 -6.65
N TYR A 5 -3.46 2.52 -6.03
CA TYR A 5 -3.44 2.16 -4.61
C TYR A 5 -3.64 3.38 -3.70
N LYS A 6 -3.10 4.54 -4.10
CA LYS A 6 -3.32 5.81 -3.41
C LYS A 6 -4.79 6.23 -3.45
N MET A 7 -5.40 6.26 -4.65
CA MET A 7 -6.82 6.60 -4.79
C MET A 7 -7.71 5.60 -4.07
N GLY A 8 -7.42 4.30 -4.17
CA GLY A 8 -8.19 3.27 -3.46
C GLY A 8 -8.08 3.40 -1.94
N TYR A 9 -6.91 3.74 -1.41
CA TYR A 9 -6.72 3.97 0.03
C TYR A 9 -7.41 5.24 0.51
N ASP A 10 -7.28 6.34 -0.24
CA ASP A 10 -7.90 7.64 0.08
C ASP A 10 -9.44 7.56 0.01
N ALA A 11 -9.96 6.85 -0.98
CA ALA A 11 -11.38 6.57 -1.14
C ALA A 11 -11.91 5.45 -0.21
N LYS A 12 -11.05 4.91 0.69
CA LYS A 12 -11.37 3.80 1.62
C LYS A 12 -11.87 2.52 0.95
N TYR A 13 -11.55 2.33 -0.33
CA TYR A 13 -11.77 1.09 -1.06
C TYR A 13 -10.72 0.03 -0.74
N LEU A 14 -9.51 0.47 -0.39
CA LEU A 14 -8.41 -0.41 -0.01
C LEU A 14 -8.04 -0.17 1.44
N THR A 15 -7.84 -1.26 2.16
CA THR A 15 -7.37 -1.26 3.54
C THR A 15 -5.85 -1.32 3.62
N LEU A 16 -5.32 -0.99 4.81
CA LEU A 16 -3.90 -1.09 5.11
C LEU A 16 -3.36 -2.52 4.95
N GLU A 17 -4.18 -3.52 5.26
CA GLU A 17 -3.86 -4.94 5.05
C GLU A 17 -3.74 -5.29 3.57
N GLU A 18 -4.66 -4.82 2.72
CA GLU A 18 -4.56 -5.05 1.26
C GLU A 18 -3.33 -4.40 0.65
N LEU A 19 -2.93 -3.22 1.15
CA LEU A 19 -1.68 -2.58 0.76
C LEU A 19 -0.46 -3.36 1.24
N LYS A 20 -0.51 -3.93 2.45
CA LYS A 20 0.55 -4.80 2.98
C LYS A 20 0.68 -6.06 2.14
N ASP A 21 -0.43 -6.70 1.77
CA ASP A 21 -0.44 -7.86 0.91
C ASP A 21 0.11 -7.52 -0.47
N ALA A 22 -0.38 -6.44 -1.11
CA ALA A 22 0.17 -5.97 -2.38
C ALA A 22 1.69 -5.73 -2.30
N THR A 23 2.18 -5.23 -1.17
CA THR A 23 3.62 -5.05 -0.93
C THR A 23 4.35 -6.38 -0.75
N LYS A 24 3.74 -7.34 -0.03
CA LYS A 24 4.24 -8.71 0.17
C LYS A 24 4.39 -9.47 -1.15
N TRP A 25 3.41 -9.34 -2.04
CA TRP A 25 3.41 -9.96 -3.37
C TRP A 25 4.29 -9.22 -4.38
N ASN A 26 5.07 -8.20 -3.96
CA ASN A 26 5.88 -7.35 -4.83
C ASN A 26 5.07 -6.61 -5.92
N VAL A 27 3.75 -6.48 -5.73
CA VAL A 27 2.85 -5.72 -6.60
C VAL A 27 3.01 -4.22 -6.32
N LEU A 28 3.20 -3.86 -5.05
CA LEU A 28 3.49 -2.51 -4.59
C LEU A 28 4.92 -2.46 -4.01
N SER A 29 5.70 -1.44 -4.35
CA SER A 29 7.01 -1.27 -3.73
C SER A 29 6.88 -0.76 -2.30
N LYS A 30 7.81 -1.14 -1.41
CA LYS A 30 7.83 -0.69 0.00
C LYS A 30 7.86 0.84 0.13
N GLU A 31 8.54 1.52 -0.79
CA GLU A 31 8.55 2.99 -0.88
C GLU A 31 7.17 3.57 -1.21
N ASP A 32 6.46 2.95 -2.15
CA ASP A 32 5.11 3.37 -2.55
C ASP A 32 4.10 3.09 -1.44
N PHE A 33 4.19 1.94 -0.77
CA PHE A 33 3.42 1.64 0.44
C PHE A 33 3.57 2.75 1.47
N LYS A 34 4.82 3.13 1.80
CA LYS A 34 5.11 4.21 2.76
C LYS A 34 4.56 5.56 2.30
N LYS A 35 4.63 5.87 1.00
CA LYS A 35 4.07 7.10 0.44
C LYS A 35 2.53 7.13 0.44
N ILE A 36 1.85 5.97 0.40
CA ILE A 36 0.38 5.88 0.39
C ILE A 36 -0.15 5.89 1.82
N THR A 37 0.40 5.04 2.69
CA THR A 37 -0.12 4.81 4.04
C THR A 37 0.51 5.75 5.07
N GLY A 38 1.66 6.34 4.76
CA GLY A 38 2.50 7.04 5.73
C GLY A 38 3.21 6.11 6.72
N GLN A 39 3.03 4.79 6.59
CA GLN A 39 3.58 3.79 7.50
C GLN A 39 4.75 3.05 6.87
N GLU A 40 5.72 2.69 7.70
CA GLU A 40 6.81 1.84 7.25
C GLU A 40 6.30 0.41 7.08
N TYR A 41 6.63 -0.21 5.95
CA TYR A 41 6.26 -1.61 5.72
C TYR A 41 7.12 -2.52 6.58
N ILE A 42 6.51 -3.10 7.63
CA ILE A 42 7.13 -4.11 8.48
C ILE A 42 6.65 -5.48 7.99
N GLU A 43 7.55 -6.21 7.36
CA GLU A 43 7.42 -7.64 7.05
C GLU A 43 7.63 -8.40 8.37
N GLU A 44 6.58 -9.05 8.86
CA GLU A 44 6.60 -9.92 10.04
C GLU A 44 6.75 -11.38 9.62
#